data_AF-A0A2V7U4H5-F1
#
_entry.id   AF-A0A2V7U4H5-F1
#
_cell.length_a   1.000
_cell.length_b   1.000
_cell.length_c   1.000
_cell.angle_alpha   90.00
_cell.angle_beta   90.00
_cell.angle_gamma   90.00
#
_symmetry.space_group_name_H-M   'P 1'
#
loop_
_entity.id
_entity.type
_entity.pdbx_description
1 polymer ?
#
loop_
_entity_poly.entity_id
_entity_poly.type
_entity_poly.pdbx_seq_one_letter_code
_entity_poly.pdbx_strand_id
1 'polypeptide(L)' 'MARGRESRLGPVLYSPGAMECVACKVSDQDVRLHKCPICFKWVCENCAIRSYGRAFCMRKCADQFFWGDDEDE' A
#
# COMPACT_ATOMS: atom_id res chain seq x y z
N MET A 1 -44.62 4.05 28.96
CA MET A 1 -43.65 2.95 28.79
C MET A 1 -42.67 3.34 27.68
N ALA A 2 -41.60 4.07 28.02
CA ALA A 2 -40.60 4.51 27.05
C ALA A 2 -39.63 3.35 26.77
N ARG A 3 -39.68 2.76 25.58
CA ARG A 3 -38.72 1.73 25.16
C ARG A 3 -37.47 2.41 24.63
N GLY A 4 -36.37 2.28 25.36
CA GLY A 4 -35.05 2.72 24.97
C GLY A 4 -34.67 2.15 23.60
N ARG A 5 -34.35 3.03 22.66
CA ARG A 5 -33.76 2.66 21.37
C ARG A 5 -32.24 2.68 21.51
N GLU A 6 -31.71 1.52 21.83
CA GLU A 6 -30.51 0.92 21.22
C GLU A 6 -29.52 1.90 20.59
N SER A 7 -28.56 2.34 21.41
CA SER A 7 -27.25 2.81 20.96
C SER A 7 -26.46 1.64 20.37
N ARG A 8 -26.68 1.30 19.09
CA ARG A 8 -25.70 0.51 18.35
C ARG A 8 -24.71 1.48 17.74
N LEU A 9 -23.67 1.74 18.53
CA LEU A 9 -22.40 2.30 18.09
C LEU A 9 -22.05 1.70 16.71
N GLY A 10 -22.08 2.53 15.67
CA GLY A 10 -21.58 2.14 14.35
C GLY A 10 -20.12 1.70 14.47
N PRO A 11 -19.71 0.63 13.79
CA PRO A 11 -18.33 0.15 13.92
C PRO A 11 -17.41 1.12 13.19
N VAL A 12 -16.71 1.94 13.99
CA VAL A 12 -15.36 2.48 13.76
C VAL A 12 -15.06 2.90 12.32
N LEU A 13 -15.49 4.11 11.93
CA LEU A 13 -14.88 4.81 10.79
C LEU A 13 -13.53 5.41 11.22
N TYR A 14 -12.53 4.57 11.51
CA TYR A 14 -11.15 5.01 11.52
C TYR A 14 -10.64 4.93 10.08
N SER A 15 -10.96 5.96 9.28
CA SER A 15 -10.46 6.12 7.91
C SER A 15 -9.37 7.19 7.82
N PRO A 16 -8.13 6.91 8.24
CA PRO A 16 -6.98 7.64 7.73
C PRO A 16 -6.07 6.69 6.93
N GLY A 17 -6.35 6.58 5.63
CA GLY A 17 -5.40 6.02 4.65
C GLY A 17 -5.51 4.51 4.46
N ALA A 18 -6.59 4.03 3.85
CA ALA A 18 -6.61 2.70 3.23
C ALA A 18 -5.44 2.63 2.25
N MET A 19 -4.36 1.95 2.65
CA MET A 19 -3.24 1.70 1.77
C MET A 19 -3.72 0.57 0.87
N GLU A 20 -3.85 0.89 -0.41
CA GLU A 20 -4.30 -0.07 -1.41
C GLU A 20 -3.18 -0.34 -2.39
N CYS A 21 -3.14 -1.55 -2.95
CA CYS A 21 -2.24 -1.84 -4.04
C CYS A 21 -2.55 -0.95 -5.25
N VAL A 22 -1.53 -0.24 -5.75
CA VAL A 22 -1.69 0.60 -6.94
C VAL A 22 -2.15 -0.16 -8.19
N ALA A 23 -1.85 -1.46 -8.29
CA ALA A 23 -2.14 -2.29 -9.46
C ALA A 23 -3.51 -2.97 -9.39
N CYS A 24 -3.82 -3.67 -8.29
CA CYS A 24 -5.05 -4.46 -8.17
C CYS A 24 -6.07 -3.91 -7.17
N LYS A 25 -5.77 -2.78 -6.50
CA LYS A 25 -6.66 -2.11 -5.52
C LYS A 25 -7.05 -2.93 -4.29
N VAL A 26 -6.36 -4.04 -4.03
CA VAL A 26 -6.53 -4.78 -2.78
C VAL A 26 -6.07 -3.94 -1.58
N SER A 27 -6.85 -4.00 -0.51
CA SER A 27 -6.63 -3.36 0.78
C SER A 27 -5.50 -4.02 1.56
N ASP A 28 -4.80 -3.23 2.39
CA ASP A 28 -3.81 -3.74 3.35
C ASP A 28 -4.42 -4.63 4.45
N GLN A 29 -5.74 -4.56 4.63
CA GLN A 29 -6.49 -5.44 5.53
C GLN A 29 -6.57 -6.89 5.03
N ASP A 30 -6.55 -7.09 3.71
CA ASP A 30 -6.66 -8.41 3.09
C ASP A 30 -5.29 -9.03 2.82
N VAL A 31 -4.31 -8.21 2.45
CA VAL A 31 -2.97 -8.68 2.06
C VAL A 31 -1.88 -7.78 2.58
N ARG A 32 -0.66 -8.32 2.67
CA ARG A 32 0.49 -7.52 3.02
C ARG A 32 0.90 -6.61 1.86
N LEU A 33 0.85 -5.31 2.09
CA LEU A 33 1.38 -4.32 1.16
C LEU A 33 2.84 -3.97 1.49
N HIS A 34 3.61 -3.78 0.44
CA HIS A 34 4.98 -3.31 0.46
C HIS A 34 5.05 -1.90 -0.09
N LYS A 35 5.85 -1.05 0.56
CA LYS A 35 6.11 0.31 0.10
C LYS A 35 7.23 0.30 -0.93
N CYS A 36 6.97 0.83 -2.12
CA CYS A 36 7.99 1.00 -3.15
C CYS A 36 9.05 2.02 -2.69
N PRO A 37 10.36 1.71 -2.74
CA PRO A 37 11.40 2.63 -2.26
C PRO A 37 11.64 3.83 -3.20
N ILE A 38 11.17 3.79 -4.46
CA ILE A 38 11.35 4.88 -5.44
C ILE A 38 10.22 5.90 -5.39
N CYS A 39 8.97 5.45 -5.46
CA CYS A 39 7.81 6.34 -5.57
C CYS A 39 6.88 6.29 -4.35
N PHE A 40 7.26 5.53 -3.31
CA PHE A 40 6.53 5.41 -2.04
C PHE A 40 5.08 4.91 -2.13
N LYS A 41 4.66 4.41 -3.30
CA LYS A 41 3.35 3.78 -3.51
C LYS A 41 3.31 2.38 -2.91
N TRP A 42 2.11 1.97 -2.49
CA TRP A 42 1.85 0.65 -1.94
C TRP A 42 1.55 -0.38 -3.03
N VAL A 43 2.13 -1.55 -2.90
CA VAL A 43 1.95 -2.67 -3.82
C VAL A 43 1.84 -3.98 -3.04
N CYS A 44 0.90 -4.85 -3.37
CA CYS A 44 0.77 -6.15 -2.70
C CYS A 44 1.88 -7.11 -3.13
N GLU A 45 2.12 -8.15 -2.35
CA GLU A 45 3.14 -9.16 -2.64
C GLU A 45 3.02 -9.83 -4.01
N ASN A 46 1.80 -9.93 -4.55
CA ASN A 46 1.51 -10.59 -5.82
C ASN A 46 1.73 -9.67 -7.04
N CYS A 47 1.47 -8.37 -6.88
CA CYS A 47 1.73 -7.36 -7.91
C CYS A 47 3.13 -6.75 -7.81
N ALA A 48 3.82 -6.93 -6.67
CA ALA A 48 5.15 -6.39 -6.44
C ALA A 48 6.17 -7.11 -7.32
N ILE A 49 6.97 -6.33 -8.03
CA ILE A 49 8.15 -6.86 -8.71
C ILE A 49 9.25 -6.98 -7.67
N ARG A 50 9.71 -8.20 -7.41
CA ARG A 50 10.81 -8.47 -6.50
C ARG A 50 12.12 -8.47 -7.27
N SER A 51 12.98 -7.51 -6.98
CA SER A 51 14.32 -7.40 -7.57
C SER A 51 15.30 -6.99 -6.48
N TYR A 52 16.53 -7.52 -6.50
CA TYR A 52 17.58 -7.17 -5.54
C TYR A 52 17.15 -7.26 -4.06
N GLY A 53 16.27 -8.22 -3.73
CA GLY A 53 15.72 -8.39 -2.38
C GLY A 53 14.69 -7.35 -1.93
N ARG A 54 14.26 -6.42 -2.81
CA ARG A 54 13.26 -5.39 -2.53
C ARG A 54 12.01 -5.52 -3.40
N ALA A 55 10.90 -4.96 -2.93
CA ALA A 55 9.61 -4.95 -3.61
C ALA A 55 9.35 -3.59 -4.28
N PHE A 56 9.03 -3.61 -5.56
CA PHE A 56 8.76 -2.42 -6.37
C PHE A 56 7.34 -2.45 -6.94
N CYS A 57 6.71 -1.28 -7.05
CA CYS A 57 5.35 -1.18 -7.60
C CYS A 57 5.28 -1.43 -9.12
N MET A 58 6.40 -1.28 -9.83
CA MET A 58 6.49 -1.48 -11.28
C MET A 58 7.96 -1.65 -11.72
N ARG A 59 8.14 -2.11 -12.96
CA ARG A 59 9.47 -2.41 -13.52
C ARG A 59 10.36 -1.17 -13.60
N LYS A 60 9.77 -0.03 -14.01
CA LYS A 60 10.46 1.27 -14.06
C LYS A 60 11.09 1.67 -12.72
N CYS A 61 10.41 1.41 -11.59
CA CYS A 61 10.98 1.68 -10.27
C CYS A 61 12.10 0.70 -9.89
N ALA A 62 12.00 -0.56 -10.31
CA ALA A 62 13.08 -1.53 -10.08
C ALA A 62 14.34 -1.17 -10.89
N ASP A 63 14.17 -0.76 -12.15
CA ASP A 63 15.26 -0.29 -13.00
C ASP A 63 15.87 1.02 -12.46
N GLN A 64 15.05 2.02 -12.09
CA GLN A 64 15.54 3.26 -11.49
C GLN A 64 16.33 3.05 -10.20
N PHE A 65 15.95 2.08 -9.37
CA PHE A 65 16.72 1.75 -8.16
C PHE A 65 18.09 1.13 -8.47
N PHE A 66 18.20 0.42 -9.60
CA PHE A 66 19.44 -0.22 -10.02
C PHE A 66 20.43 0.78 -10.63
N TRP A 67 19.92 1.71 -11.44
CA TRP A 67 20.70 2.77 -12.09
C TRP A 67 20.80 4.05 -11.26
N GLY A 68 20.56 3.96 -9.94
CA GLY A 68 20.28 5.11 -9.08
C GLY A 68 21.28 6.26 -9.24
N ASP A 69 20.74 7.46 -9.46
CA ASP A 69 21.34 8.78 -9.21
C ASP A 69 22.86 8.86 -9.48
N ASP A 70 23.28 8.74 -10.74
CA ASP A 70 24.59 9.20 -11.20
C ASP A 70 24.63 10.76 -11.25
N GLU A 71 24.13 11.45 -10.20
CA GLU A 71 24.23 12.91 -10.01
C GLU A 71 25.31 13.28 -8.98
N ASP A 72 26.46 12.59 -9.05
CA ASP A 72 27.73 13.06 -8.47
C ASP A 72 28.68 13.51 -9.60
N GLU A 73 28.37 14.65 -10.26
CA GLU A 73 29.41 15.53 -10.84
C GLU A 73 29.00 17.01 -10.83
#